data_AF-A0A8E3MHW8-F1
#
_entry.id   AF-A0A8E3MHW8-F1
#
_cell.length_a   1.000
_cell.length_b   1.000
_cell.length_c   1.000
_cell.angle_alpha   90.00
_cell.angle_beta   90.00
_cell.angle_gamma   90.00
#
_symmetry.space_group_name_H-M   'P 1'
#
loop_
_entity.id
_entity.type
_entity.pdbx_description
1 polymer ?
#
loop_
_entity_poly.entity_id
_entity_poly.type
_entity_poly.pdbx_seq_one_letter_code
_entity_poly.pdbx_strand_id
1 'polypeptide(L)'
;MDNTRRINDNARAIENNGRRIDSLEQQSKQDRRQARAGTAAAMAMTQIAPVQGKRLTIGAGAGSYRGDSAVSVGIKYAPTNNVVLSLSGSADSRGGFGAATGVSVGLD
;
A
#
# COMPACT_ATOMS: atom_id res chain seq x y z
N MET A 1 27.60 1.36 47.85
CA MET A 1 26.67 2.39 47.33
C MET A 1 26.57 2.37 45.78
N ASP A 2 27.52 1.78 45.05
CA ASP A 2 27.45 1.68 43.57
C ASP A 2 26.35 0.76 43.04
N ASN A 3 26.01 -0.31 43.76
CA ASN A 3 24.93 -1.22 43.34
C ASN A 3 23.58 -0.51 43.23
N THR A 4 23.29 0.45 44.11
CA THR A 4 22.04 1.24 44.08
C THR A 4 21.97 2.16 42.87
N ARG A 5 23.11 2.73 42.43
CA ARG A 5 23.17 3.55 41.21
C ARG A 5 22.93 2.69 39.97
N ARG A 6 23.61 1.54 39.88
CA ARG A 6 23.44 0.59 38.77
C ARG A 6 22.01 0.04 38.67
N ILE A 7 21.34 -0.18 39.81
CA ILE A 7 19.94 -0.61 39.84
C ILE A 7 19.02 0.50 39.30
N ASN A 8 19.23 1.76 39.68
CA ASN A 8 18.44 2.88 39.16
C ASN A 8 18.68 3.14 37.67
N ASP A 9 19.92 2.99 37.19
CA ASP A 9 20.23 3.11 35.76
C ASP A 9 19.60 1.97 34.95
N ASN A 10 19.65 0.73 35.46
CA ASN A 10 18.97 -0.41 34.84
C ASN A 10 17.44 -0.24 34.85
N ALA A 11 16.85 0.27 35.94
CA ALA A 11 15.41 0.52 36.01
C ALA A 11 14.94 1.50 34.93
N ARG A 12 15.71 2.58 34.71
CA ARG A 12 15.45 3.54 33.62
C ARG A 12 15.64 2.93 32.23
N ALA A 13 16.65 2.08 32.05
CA ALA A 13 16.86 1.38 30.79
C ALA A 13 15.71 0.42 30.47
N ILE A 14 15.20 -0.30 31.47
CA ILE A 14 14.04 -1.20 31.35
C ILE A 14 12.78 -0.41 31.01
N GLU A 15 12.53 0.71 31.68
CA GLU A 15 11.37 1.57 31.38
C GLU A 15 11.42 2.13 29.95
N ASN A 16 12.59 2.59 29.51
CA ASN A 16 12.79 3.05 28.14
C ASN A 16 12.63 1.92 27.12
N ASN A 17 13.09 0.72 27.44
CA ASN A 17 12.90 -0.46 26.59
C ASN A 17 11.42 -0.86 26.51
N GLY A 18 10.67 -0.81 27.62
CA GLY A 18 9.22 -1.06 27.62
C GLY A 18 8.49 -0.14 26.66
N ARG A 19 8.71 1.18 26.78
CA ARG A 19 8.11 2.18 25.87
C ARG A 19 8.47 1.96 24.40
N ARG A 20 9.71 1.52 24.13
CA ARG A 20 10.16 1.17 22.78
C ARG A 20 9.44 -0.07 22.25
N ILE A 21 9.27 -1.11 23.07
CA ILE A 21 8.54 -2.33 22.69
C ILE A 21 7.08 -2.02 22.39
N ASP A 22 6.41 -1.22 23.22
CA ASP A 22 5.02 -0.80 22.97
C ASP A 22 4.88 -0.04 21.64
N SER A 23 5.85 0.84 21.36
CA SER A 23 5.90 1.59 20.10
C SER A 23 6.15 0.68 18.90
N LEU A 24 6.99 -0.35 19.05
CA LEU A 24 7.26 -1.34 18.00
C LEU A 24 6.04 -2.23 17.74
N GLU A 25 5.29 -2.61 18.79
CA GLU A 25 4.09 -3.42 18.61
C GLU A 25 2.99 -2.64 17.87
N GLN A 26 2.85 -1.35 18.21
CA GLN A 26 1.93 -0.45 17.51
C GLN A 26 2.34 -0.27 16.03
N GLN A 27 3.62 0.01 15.77
CA GLN A 27 4.16 0.11 14.41
C GLN A 27 3.95 -1.19 13.63
N SER A 28 4.30 -2.35 14.20
CA SER A 28 4.12 -3.65 13.55
C SER A 28 2.65 -3.93 13.18
N LYS A 29 1.71 -3.57 14.07
CA LYS A 29 0.28 -3.67 13.75
C LYS A 29 -0.10 -2.72 12.61
N GLN A 30 0.41 -1.48 12.62
CA GLN A 30 0.15 -0.48 11.59
C GLN A 30 0.74 -0.89 10.23
N ASP A 31 1.96 -1.42 10.21
CA ASP A 31 2.65 -1.88 9.00
C ASP A 31 1.89 -3.05 8.36
N ARG A 32 1.50 -4.06 9.16
CA ARG A 32 0.69 -5.19 8.67
C ARG A 32 -0.64 -4.73 8.07
N ARG A 33 -1.21 -3.68 8.64
CA ARG A 33 -2.48 -3.08 8.24
C ARG A 33 -2.32 -2.27 6.96
N GLN A 34 -1.27 -1.46 6.85
CA GLN A 34 -0.93 -0.72 5.64
C GLN A 34 -0.59 -1.66 4.48
N ALA A 35 0.14 -2.74 4.72
CA ALA A 35 0.44 -3.75 3.71
C ALA A 35 -0.83 -4.41 3.14
N ARG A 36 -1.82 -4.70 4.00
CA ARG A 36 -3.13 -5.22 3.57
C ARG A 36 -3.90 -4.22 2.71
N ALA A 37 -3.94 -2.97 3.17
CA ALA A 37 -4.62 -1.88 2.48
C ALA A 37 -3.99 -1.60 1.10
N GLY A 38 -2.66 -1.59 1.02
CA GLY A 38 -1.91 -1.53 -0.24
C GLY A 38 -2.14 -2.73 -1.17
N THR A 39 -2.31 -3.94 -0.63
CA THR A 39 -2.65 -5.13 -1.42
C THR A 39 -4.06 -5.02 -2.01
N ALA A 40 -5.04 -4.56 -1.21
CA ALA A 40 -6.39 -4.28 -1.69
C ALA A 40 -6.37 -3.22 -2.81
N ALA A 41 -5.53 -2.18 -2.65
CA ALA A 41 -5.35 -1.12 -3.64
C ALA A 41 -4.75 -1.65 -4.95
N ALA A 42 -3.73 -2.51 -4.87
CA ALA A 42 -3.15 -3.17 -6.03
C ALA A 42 -4.16 -4.08 -6.75
N MET A 43 -4.93 -4.86 -5.99
CA MET A 43 -6.02 -5.68 -6.54
C MET A 43 -7.05 -4.83 -7.27
N ALA A 44 -7.45 -3.71 -6.67
CA ALA A 44 -8.35 -2.75 -7.30
C ALA A 44 -7.76 -2.23 -8.64
N MET A 45 -6.48 -1.85 -8.65
CA MET A 45 -5.81 -1.31 -9.85
C MET A 45 -5.77 -2.32 -11.00
N THR A 46 -5.61 -3.62 -10.70
CA THR A 46 -5.56 -4.68 -11.74
C THR A 46 -6.88 -4.85 -12.48
N GLN A 47 -8.01 -4.50 -11.86
CA GLN A 47 -9.34 -4.63 -12.45
C GLN A 47 -9.66 -3.54 -13.48
N ILE A 48 -8.82 -2.51 -13.60
CA ILE A 48 -9.00 -1.43 -14.57
C ILE A 48 -8.62 -1.98 -15.95
N ALA A 49 -9.53 -2.62 -16.67
CA ALA A 49 -9.27 -3.14 -18.00
C ALA A 49 -9.31 -2.01 -19.06
N PRO A 50 -8.47 -2.08 -20.11
CA PRO A 50 -8.61 -1.20 -21.27
C PRO A 50 -9.89 -1.57 -22.04
N VAL A 51 -10.67 -0.58 -22.47
CA VAL A 51 -11.85 -0.77 -23.30
C VAL A 51 -11.36 -0.97 -24.73
N GLN A 52 -11.60 -2.16 -25.28
CA GLN A 52 -11.23 -2.48 -26.66
C GLN A 52 -11.88 -1.50 -27.65
N GLY A 53 -11.07 -1.00 -28.59
CA GLY A 53 -11.53 -0.09 -29.65
C GLY A 53 -11.49 1.41 -29.32
N LYS A 54 -11.05 1.81 -28.12
CA LYS A 54 -10.86 3.24 -27.78
C LYS A 54 -9.40 3.55 -27.44
N ARG A 55 -8.88 4.67 -27.97
CA ARG A 55 -7.52 5.16 -27.66
C ARG A 55 -7.36 5.58 -26.21
N LEU A 56 -8.42 6.04 -25.56
CA LEU A 56 -8.42 6.40 -24.14
C LEU A 56 -9.48 5.57 -23.40
N THR A 57 -9.06 4.92 -22.33
CA THR A 57 -9.91 4.21 -21.39
C THR A 57 -9.74 4.82 -20.01
N ILE A 58 -10.84 4.91 -19.27
CA ILE A 58 -10.83 5.27 -17.85
C ILE A 58 -11.57 4.15 -17.13
N GLY A 59 -11.02 3.66 -16.03
CA GLY A 59 -11.69 2.67 -15.20
C GLY A 59 -11.39 2.90 -13.73
N ALA A 60 -12.27 2.36 -12.91
CA ALA A 60 -12.14 2.33 -11.47
C ALA A 60 -12.30 0.89 -10.99
N GLY A 61 -11.59 0.56 -9.93
CA GLY A 61 -11.65 -0.73 -9.27
C GLY A 61 -11.77 -0.53 -7.77
N ALA A 62 -12.33 -1.51 -7.09
CA ALA A 62 -12.29 -1.61 -5.64
C ALA A 62 -11.84 -3.02 -5.25
N GLY A 63 -11.10 -3.11 -4.15
CA GLY A 63 -10.58 -4.34 -3.62
C GLY A 63 -10.82 -4.39 -2.12
N SER A 64 -11.10 -5.59 -1.61
CA SER A 64 -11.13 -5.85 -0.18
C SER A 64 -10.16 -6.97 0.15
N TYR A 65 -9.37 -6.80 1.20
CA TYR A 65 -8.39 -7.76 1.63
C TYR A 65 -8.30 -7.80 3.16
N ARG A 66 -8.60 -8.98 3.75
CA ARG A 66 -8.52 -9.24 5.20
C ARG A 66 -9.14 -8.15 6.10
N GLY A 67 -10.33 -7.67 5.72
CA GLY A 67 -11.09 -6.66 6.47
C GLY A 67 -10.70 -5.20 6.18
N ASP A 68 -9.74 -4.97 5.29
CA ASP A 68 -9.39 -3.65 4.78
C ASP A 68 -9.92 -3.48 3.35
N SER A 69 -10.35 -2.27 3.00
CA SER A 69 -10.85 -1.91 1.68
C SER A 69 -9.93 -0.89 1.03
N ALA A 70 -9.90 -0.92 -0.30
CA ALA A 70 -9.21 0.07 -1.10
C ALA A 70 -9.92 0.29 -2.42
N VAL A 71 -9.70 1.49 -2.95
CA VAL A 71 -10.24 1.93 -4.23
C VAL A 71 -9.10 2.35 -5.13
N SER A 72 -9.31 2.21 -6.42
CA SER A 72 -8.35 2.64 -7.42
C SER A 72 -9.06 3.21 -8.63
N VAL A 73 -8.40 4.16 -9.26
CA VAL A 73 -8.83 4.77 -10.51
C VAL A 73 -7.66 4.81 -11.46
N GLY A 74 -7.91 4.69 -12.74
CA GLY A 74 -6.82 4.65 -13.71
C GLY A 74 -7.30 4.95 -15.10
N ILE A 75 -6.37 5.45 -15.88
CA ILE A 75 -6.52 5.77 -17.28
C ILE A 75 -5.56 4.89 -18.07
N LYS A 76 -6.03 4.35 -19.19
CA LYS A 76 -5.21 3.61 -20.13
C LYS A 76 -5.25 4.30 -21.48
N TYR A 77 -4.09 4.52 -22.08
CA TYR A 77 -3.96 5.12 -23.40
C TYR A 77 -3.35 4.11 -24.36
N ALA A 78 -4.14 3.69 -25.35
CA ALA A 78 -3.76 2.71 -26.36
C ALA A 78 -3.71 3.39 -27.74
N PRO A 79 -2.54 3.95 -28.15
CA PRO A 79 -2.43 4.58 -29.47
C PRO A 79 -2.58 3.58 -30.62
N THR A 80 -2.23 2.31 -30.39
CA THR A 80 -2.28 1.19 -31.35
C THR A 80 -2.77 -0.07 -30.62
N ASN A 81 -3.33 -1.07 -31.31
CA ASN A 81 -3.77 -2.33 -30.70
C ASN A 81 -2.62 -3.11 -30.01
N ASN A 82 -1.38 -2.87 -30.42
CA ASN A 82 -0.20 -3.54 -29.87
C ASN A 82 0.46 -2.80 -28.70
N VAL A 83 0.03 -1.58 -28.35
CA VAL A 83 0.69 -0.80 -27.29
C VAL A 83 -0.36 -0.16 -26.39
N VAL A 84 -0.26 -0.42 -25.09
CA VAL A 84 -1.12 0.16 -24.06
C VAL A 84 -0.25 0.82 -23.00
N LEU A 85 -0.43 2.12 -22.79
CA LEU A 85 0.01 2.81 -21.59
C LEU A 85 -1.09 2.72 -20.54
N SER A 86 -0.72 2.54 -19.28
CA SER A 86 -1.63 2.56 -18.15
C SER A 86 -1.07 3.46 -17.07
N LEU A 87 -1.91 4.33 -16.53
CA LEU A 87 -1.62 5.15 -15.36
C LEU A 87 -2.75 4.92 -14.38
N SER A 88 -2.42 4.58 -13.14
CA SER A 88 -3.39 4.27 -12.10
C SER A 88 -2.97 4.88 -10.78
N GLY A 89 -3.96 5.36 -10.05
CA GLY A 89 -3.86 5.83 -8.68
C GLY A 89 -4.77 4.98 -7.81
N SER A 90 -4.36 4.76 -6.57
CA SER A 90 -5.10 4.00 -5.59
C SER A 90 -5.06 4.71 -4.25
N ALA A 91 -6.15 4.56 -3.52
CA ALA A 91 -6.32 5.07 -2.18
C ALA A 91 -6.92 3.96 -1.33
N ASP A 92 -6.39 3.77 -0.14
CA ASP A 92 -6.89 2.78 0.79
C ASP A 92 -7.58 3.42 2.01
N SER A 93 -8.39 2.63 2.72
CA SER A 93 -9.15 3.11 3.89
C SER A 93 -8.30 3.58 5.07
N ARG A 94 -6.97 3.44 5.00
CA ARG A 94 -6.02 3.86 6.04
C ARG A 94 -5.22 5.10 5.64
N GLY A 95 -5.56 5.72 4.51
CA GLY A 95 -4.88 6.92 4.01
C GLY A 95 -3.58 6.61 3.28
N GLY A 96 -3.31 5.34 2.93
CA GLY A 96 -2.23 5.02 2.01
C GLY A 96 -2.66 5.31 0.57
N PHE A 97 -1.73 5.93 -0.17
CA PHE A 97 -1.90 6.25 -1.58
C PHE A 97 -0.82 5.52 -2.39
N GLY A 98 -1.21 4.95 -3.52
CA GLY A 98 -0.30 4.26 -4.42
C GLY A 98 -0.51 4.76 -5.84
N ALA A 99 0.56 5.05 -6.55
CA ALA A 99 0.52 5.34 -7.98
C ALA A 99 1.28 4.25 -8.73
N ALA A 100 0.71 3.76 -9.83
CA ALA A 100 1.33 2.80 -10.70
C ALA A 100 1.20 3.26 -12.15
N THR A 101 2.30 3.15 -12.89
CA THR A 101 2.35 3.35 -14.33
C THR A 101 2.88 2.09 -14.98
N GLY A 102 2.41 1.79 -16.18
CA GLY A 102 2.76 0.58 -16.90
C GLY A 102 2.66 0.78 -18.40
N VAL A 103 3.49 0.04 -19.12
CA VAL A 103 3.39 -0.11 -20.57
C VAL A 103 3.24 -1.59 -20.87
N SER A 104 2.32 -1.92 -21.78
CA SER A 104 2.08 -3.28 -22.24
C SER A 104 2.19 -3.30 -23.75
N VAL A 105 2.92 -4.28 -24.27
CA VAL A 105 3.04 -4.52 -25.71
C VAL A 105 2.44 -5.87 -26.05
N GLY A 106 1.53 -5.90 -27.02
CA GLY A 106 0.94 -7.11 -27.57
C GLY A 106 1.77 -7.60 -28.76
N LEU A 107 2.34 -8.80 -28.63
CA LEU A 107 3.04 -9.52 -29.69
C LEU A 107 2.09 -10.57 -30.26
N ASP A 108 2.09 -10.73 -31.58
CA ASP A 108 1.37 -11.79 -32.31
C ASP A 108 2.27 -13.04 -32.44
#